data_AF-A0A416VP58-F1
#
_entry.id   AF-A0A416VP58-F1
#
_cell.length_a   1.000
_cell.length_b   1.000
_cell.length_c   1.000
_cell.angle_alpha   90.00
_cell.angle_beta   90.00
_cell.angle_gamma   90.00
#
_symmetry.space_group_name_H-M   'P 1'
#
loop_
_entity.id
_entity.type
_entity.pdbx_description
1 polymer ?
#
loop_
_entity_poly.entity_id
_entity_poly.type
_entity_poly.pdbx_seq_one_letter_code
_entity_poly.pdbx_strand_id
1 'polypeptide(L)' 'MSDKQFLIESITKDIVSYLIEDYGMDLQTALRRFYNSDTYAKLLDERSGLYTQSSAYIYDFLKHELRTGKMG' A
#
# COMPACT_ATOMS: atom_id res chain seq x y z
N MET A 1 7.34 19.82 -1.12
CA MET A 1 6.54 18.67 -0.67
C MET A 1 5.09 18.97 -1.02
N SER A 2 4.46 18.19 -1.89
CA SER A 2 3.02 18.33 -2.17
C SER A 2 2.23 17.53 -1.12
N ASP A 3 1.00 17.96 -0.82
CA ASP A 3 0.12 17.27 0.13
C ASP A 3 -0.07 15.79 -0.24
N LYS A 4 -0.13 15.50 -1.54
CA LYS A 4 -0.19 14.14 -2.09
C LYS A 4 1.01 13.29 -1.65
N GLN A 5 2.23 13.82 -1.72
CA GLN A 5 3.43 13.07 -1.37
C GLN A 5 3.46 12.73 0.12
N PHE A 6 3.04 13.68 0.98
CA PHE A 6 2.90 13.43 2.41
C PHE A 6 1.86 12.35 2.71
N LEU A 7 0.71 12.38 2.03
CA LEU A 7 -0.33 11.35 2.18
C LEU A 7 0.16 9.97 1.76
N ILE A 8 0.84 9.87 0.61
CA ILE A 8 1.42 8.62 0.13
C ILE A 8 2.46 8.08 1.11
N GLU A 9 3.32 8.95 1.66
CA GLU A 9 4.31 8.54 2.66
C GLU A 9 3.64 8.06 3.96
N SER A 10 2.59 8.73 4.42
CA SER A 10 1.81 8.29 5.60
C SER A 10 1.17 6.93 5.36
N ILE A 11 0.49 6.76 4.23
CA ILE A 11 -0.13 5.48 3.84
C ILE A 11 0.95 4.40 3.75
N THR A 12 2.09 4.69 3.12
CA THR A 12 3.20 3.73 2.99
C THR A 12 3.67 3.23 4.35
N LYS A 13 3.83 4.14 5.32
CA LYS A 13 4.22 3.75 6.69
C LYS A 13 3.18 2.83 7.33
N ASP A 14 1.91 3.17 7.23
CA ASP A 14 0.82 2.36 7.79
C ASP A 14 0.78 0.96 7.16
N ILE A 15 0.80 0.87 5.83
CA ILE A 15 0.77 -0.39 5.10
C ILE A 15 1.95 -1.29 5.46
N VAL A 16 3.14 -0.70 5.55
CA VAL A 16 4.36 -1.44 5.93
C VAL A 16 4.25 -1.97 7.35
N SER A 17 3.75 -1.17 8.30
CA SER A 17 3.48 -1.64 9.66
C SER A 17 2.50 -2.81 9.67
N TYR A 18 1.40 -2.73 8.92
CA TYR A 18 0.44 -3.83 8.83
C TYR A 18 1.05 -5.10 8.23
N LEU A 19 1.90 -4.99 7.21
CA LEU A 19 2.60 -6.15 6.63
C LEU A 19 3.56 -6.81 7.62
N ILE A 20 4.25 -6.01 8.43
CA ILE A 20 5.15 -6.52 9.47
C ILE A 20 4.34 -7.22 10.56
N GLU A 21 3.24 -6.61 11.03
CA GLU A 21 2.41 -7.15 12.11
C GLU A 21 1.64 -8.41 11.68
N ASP A 22 1.01 -8.42 10.50
CA ASP A 22 0.16 -9.53 10.05
C ASP A 22 0.94 -10.71 9.47
N TYR A 23 2.06 -10.44 8.78
CA TYR A 23 2.83 -11.47 8.05
C TYR A 23 4.22 -11.73 8.65
N GLY A 24 4.62 -11.02 9.71
CA GLY A 24 5.94 -11.18 10.33
C GLY A 24 7.09 -10.80 9.41
N MET A 25 6.85 -9.95 8.41
CA MET A 25 7.89 -9.50 7.47
C MET A 25 8.88 -8.56 8.17
N ASP A 26 10.13 -8.54 7.71
CA ASP A 26 11.03 -7.44 8.05
C ASP A 26 10.68 -6.18 7.22
N LEU A 27 11.14 -5.02 7.67
CA LEU A 27 10.89 -3.74 7.04
C LEU A 27 11.27 -3.71 5.55
N GLN A 28 12.41 -4.28 5.17
CA GLN A 28 12.88 -4.26 3.78
C GLN A 28 12.01 -5.15 2.90
N THR A 29 11.61 -6.31 3.41
CA THR A 29 10.68 -7.21 2.71
C THR A 29 9.30 -6.58 2.56
N ALA A 30 8.75 -5.95 3.60
CA ALA A 30 7.46 -5.27 3.57
C ALA A 30 7.46 -4.11 2.56
N LEU A 31 8.48 -3.25 2.60
CA LEU A 31 8.65 -2.16 1.63
C LEU A 31 8.75 -2.70 0.20
N ARG A 32 9.60 -3.71 -0.02
CA ARG A 32 9.75 -4.33 -1.34
C ARG A 32 8.44 -4.93 -1.85
N ARG A 33 7.69 -5.61 -0.98
CA ARG A 33 6.37 -6.16 -1.31
C ARG A 33 5.40 -5.07 -1.73
N PHE A 34 5.31 -4.00 -0.94
CA PHE A 34 4.38 -2.93 -1.21
C PHE A 34 4.76 -2.14 -2.47
N TYR A 35 6.02 -1.73 -2.63
CA TYR A 35 6.44 -0.96 -3.81
C TYR A 35 6.35 -1.73 -5.13
N ASN A 36 6.42 -3.06 -5.09
CA ASN A 36 6.21 -3.91 -6.28
C ASN A 36 4.75 -4.36 -6.43
N SER A 37 3.84 -3.87 -5.59
CA SER A 37 2.41 -4.18 -5.70
C SER A 37 1.75 -3.27 -6.73
N ASP A 38 0.76 -3.81 -7.43
CA ASP A 38 -0.09 -3.00 -8.28
C ASP A 38 -0.91 -2.01 -7.43
N THR A 39 -1.08 -2.27 -6.12
CA THR A 39 -1.76 -1.38 -5.17
C THR A 39 -0.98 -0.08 -5.02
N TYR A 40 0.34 -0.16 -4.91
CA TYR A 40 1.20 1.01 -4.87
C TYR A 40 1.20 1.77 -6.20
N ALA A 41 1.21 1.06 -7.34
CA ALA A 41 1.10 1.71 -8.65
C ALA A 41 -0.21 2.53 -8.77
N LYS A 42 -1.34 1.96 -8.32
CA LYS A 42 -2.63 2.68 -8.27
C LYS A 42 -2.61 3.81 -7.26
N LEU A 43 -1.94 3.65 -6.11
CA LEU A 43 -1.81 4.72 -5.12
C LEU A 43 -1.11 5.97 -5.68
N LEU A 44 -0.13 5.77 -6.58
CA LEU A 44 0.55 6.87 -7.26
C LEU A 44 -0.31 7.53 -8.36
N ASP A 45 -1.20 6.75 -8.99
CA ASP A 45 -2.11 7.22 -10.03
C ASP A 45 -3.28 8.03 -9.44
N GLU A 46 -3.35 9.32 -9.76
CA GLU A 46 -4.42 10.20 -9.29
C GLU A 46 -5.79 9.79 -9.82
N ARG A 47 -5.82 9.17 -11.00
CA ARG A 47 -7.07 8.73 -11.64
C ARG A 47 -7.73 7.59 -10.89
N SER A 48 -6.97 6.85 -10.07
CA SER A 48 -7.51 5.80 -9.23
C SER A 48 -8.30 6.35 -8.03
N GLY A 49 -8.03 7.61 -7.62
CA GLY A 49 -8.55 8.21 -6.40
C GLY A 49 -8.07 7.54 -5.11
N LEU A 50 -7.18 6.53 -5.17
CA LEU A 50 -6.87 5.65 -4.06
C LEU A 50 -6.15 6.38 -2.91
N TYR A 51 -5.32 7.39 -3.23
CA TYR A 51 -4.60 8.20 -2.23
C TYR A 51 -5.51 9.07 -1.33
N THR A 52 -6.80 9.17 -1.66
CA THR A 52 -7.81 9.86 -0.84
C THR A 52 -8.52 8.94 0.14
N GLN A 53 -8.27 7.63 0.06
CA GLN A 53 -8.89 6.61 0.90
C GLN A 53 -8.07 6.36 2.17
N SER A 54 -8.69 5.69 3.15
CA SER A 54 -7.99 5.29 4.38
C SER A 54 -6.91 4.23 4.11
N SER A 55 -5.84 4.24 4.90
CA SER A 55 -4.77 3.23 4.81
C SER A 55 -5.30 1.81 5.02
N ALA A 56 -6.31 1.60 5.85
CA ALA A 56 -6.98 0.32 6.02
C ALA A 56 -7.66 -0.19 4.74
N TYR A 57 -8.35 0.67 3.99
CA TYR A 57 -8.97 0.29 2.71
C TYR A 57 -7.91 -0.11 1.67
N ILE A 58 -6.84 0.66 1.59
CA ILE A 58 -5.70 0.39 0.70
C ILE A 58 -5.04 -0.94 1.08
N TYR A 59 -4.94 -1.21 2.38
CA TYR A 59 -4.39 -2.47 2.87
C TYR A 59 -5.27 -3.68 2.54
N ASP A 60 -6.58 -3.57 2.66
CA ASP A 60 -7.49 -4.64 2.24
C ASP A 60 -7.36 -4.94 0.74
N PHE A 61 -7.15 -3.91 -0.08
CA PHE A 61 -6.87 -4.06 -1.50
C PHE A 61 -5.55 -4.81 -1.76
N LEU A 62 -4.49 -4.44 -1.03
CA LEU A 62 -3.21 -5.13 -1.08
C LEU A 62 -3.34 -6.59 -0.61
N LYS A 63 -4.07 -6.88 0.48
CA LYS A 63 -4.31 -8.25 0.94
C LYS A 63 -5.03 -9.09 -0.11
N HIS A 64 -6.01 -8.49 -0.81
CA HIS A 64 -6.69 -9.16 -1.92
C HIS A 64 -5.73 -9.51 -3.06
N GLU A 65 -4.89 -8.55 -3.46
CA GLU A 65 -3.83 -8.74 -4.46
C GLU A 65 -2.87 -9.87 -4.03
N LEU A 66 -2.36 -9.83 -2.80
CA LEU A 66 -1.43 -10.85 -2.27
C LEU A 66 -2.05 -12.25 -2.23
N ARG A 67 -3.35 -12.36 -1.95
CA ARG A 67 -4.07 -13.65 -1.89
C ARG A 67 -4.33 -14.23 -3.27
N THR A 68 -4.66 -13.38 -4.25
CA THR A 68 -5.12 -13.83 -5.57
C THR A 68 -4.03 -13.78 -6.65
N GLY A 69 -2.92 -13.09 -6.38
CA GLY A 69 -1.85 -12.81 -7.35
C GLY A 69 -2.31 -11.92 -8.50
N LYS A 70 -3.49 -11.32 -8.40
CA LYS A 70 -4.11 -10.46 -9.41
C LYS A 70 -4.80 -9.30 -8.71
N MET A 71 -4.79 -8.13 -9.33
CA MET A 71 -5.73 -7.09 -8.94
C MET A 71 -7.14 -7.48 -9.33
N GLY A 72 -8.10 -7.26 -8.42
CA GLY A 72 -9.52 -7.19 -8.75
C GLY A 72 -9.84 -5.95 -9.56
#